data_AF-A0A836GKG2-F1
#
_entry.id   AF-A0A836GKG2-F1
#
_cell.length_a   1.000
_cell.length_b   1.000
_cell.length_c   1.000
_cell.angle_alpha   90.00
_cell.angle_beta   90.00
_cell.angle_gamma   90.00
#
_symmetry.space_group_name_H-M   'P 1'
#
loop_
_entity.id
_entity.type
_entity.pdbx_description
1 polymer ?
#
loop_
_entity_poly.entity_id
_entity_poly.type
_entity_poly.pdbx_seq_one_letter_code
_entity_poly.pdbx_strand_id
1 'polypeptide(L)'
;MSVSPRGPGSTRSSEGPRSRTGGSSLKKRQNRFNAAEADVTEPPESIAYLFGKQRSANRRAKCQKQFEELAQLIGVMSAGVPPENTADAGGADVVSLPPASNLPTEKLFPTLEVGYLARVLGLNVSKEQVASIVELVEDDIPSAGFVNRQKLGLVLVDAMMTGTLGGPTLLPFSTESRASTAPISDDDPVFLSAERLKSFAPSVCVREEKATLLRAFEAIDTEKKGYLEEVQLRSAMKDGEEGLSPEEVDDMWLAMCDPETNRAYYRDFVEILASE
;
A
#
# COMPACT_ATOMS: atom_id res chain seq x y z
N MET A 1 38.30 15.94 -63.21
CA MET A 1 37.08 16.74 -63.51
C MET A 1 36.17 16.63 -62.29
N SER A 2 35.60 17.63 -61.64
CA SER A 2 35.73 19.08 -61.67
C SER A 2 35.00 19.59 -60.40
N VAL A 3 35.67 20.46 -59.65
CA VAL A 3 35.15 21.58 -58.82
C VAL A 3 33.77 21.50 -58.12
N SER A 4 33.79 21.61 -56.79
CA SER A 4 32.81 22.41 -55.99
C SER A 4 33.20 23.92 -56.05
N PRO A 5 32.58 24.90 -55.33
CA PRO A 5 31.31 24.99 -54.57
C PRO A 5 30.52 26.32 -54.83
N ARG A 6 29.36 26.54 -54.17
CA ARG A 6 28.65 27.81 -53.80
C ARG A 6 27.22 27.42 -53.40
N GLY A 7 26.53 27.97 -52.41
CA GLY A 7 26.64 29.15 -51.55
C GLY A 7 25.22 29.45 -51.00
N PRO A 8 25.06 30.27 -49.95
CA PRO A 8 23.92 30.23 -49.02
C PRO A 8 22.86 31.33 -49.24
N GLY A 9 21.70 31.19 -48.61
CA GLY A 9 20.71 32.25 -48.38
C GLY A 9 19.55 31.71 -47.52
N SER A 10 18.75 32.47 -46.79
CA SER A 10 18.76 33.88 -46.40
C SER A 10 17.63 34.04 -45.34
N THR A 11 17.96 34.66 -44.21
CA THR A 11 17.18 35.64 -43.41
C THR A 11 15.64 35.54 -43.21
N ARG A 12 15.20 35.51 -41.93
CA ARG A 12 14.23 36.43 -41.25
C ARG A 12 13.87 35.81 -39.88
N SER A 13 14.07 36.38 -38.69
CA SER A 13 13.78 37.72 -38.10
C SER A 13 12.29 38.03 -37.93
N SER A 14 11.78 37.79 -36.70
CA SER A 14 10.73 38.56 -36.00
C SER A 14 10.70 38.06 -34.55
N GLU A 15 11.36 38.70 -33.58
CA GLU A 15 10.92 39.89 -32.83
C GLU A 15 9.45 39.88 -32.37
N GLY A 16 9.24 39.91 -31.05
CA GLY A 16 7.96 40.23 -30.42
C GLY A 16 7.86 39.83 -28.95
N PRO A 17 8.39 40.62 -28.00
CA PRO A 17 8.17 40.44 -26.57
C PRO A 17 6.88 41.16 -26.14
N ARG A 18 6.06 40.52 -25.30
CA ARG A 18 5.01 41.22 -24.54
C ARG A 18 5.08 40.84 -23.07
N SER A 19 5.87 41.64 -22.36
CA SER A 19 5.73 41.87 -20.93
C SER A 19 4.35 42.46 -20.64
N ARG A 20 3.61 41.86 -19.71
CA ARG A 20 2.44 42.50 -19.08
C ARG A 20 2.64 42.47 -17.57
N THR A 21 3.27 43.54 -17.11
CA THR A 21 3.24 44.01 -15.74
C THR A 21 1.80 44.37 -15.38
N GLY A 22 1.25 43.69 -14.37
CA GLY A 22 -0.01 44.04 -13.73
C GLY A 22 0.20 44.05 -12.22
N GLY A 23 0.66 45.18 -11.70
CA GLY A 23 0.69 45.43 -10.27
C GLY A 23 -0.72 45.67 -9.74
N SER A 24 -1.08 44.98 -8.67
CA SER A 24 -2.17 45.38 -7.78
C SER A 24 -1.60 45.59 -6.37
N SER A 25 -1.19 46.83 -6.14
CA SER A 25 -1.16 47.42 -4.80
C SER A 25 -2.54 47.28 -4.18
N LEU A 26 -2.71 46.68 -3.00
CA LEU A 26 -3.70 47.15 -2.03
C LEU A 26 -3.53 46.49 -0.65
N LYS A 27 -3.29 47.36 0.33
CA LYS A 27 -3.62 47.25 1.77
C LYS A 27 -2.81 46.30 2.65
N LYS A 28 -1.63 46.81 3.01
CA LYS A 28 -0.97 46.62 4.31
C LYS A 28 -1.93 47.07 5.43
N ARG A 29 -2.73 46.16 6.01
CA ARG A 29 -3.41 46.38 7.29
C ARG A 29 -2.39 46.20 8.40
N GLN A 30 -1.98 47.34 8.94
CA GLN A 30 -1.15 47.49 10.11
C GLN A 30 -1.99 47.14 11.34
N ASN A 31 -1.90 45.89 11.82
CA ASN A 31 -2.42 45.52 13.13
C ASN A 31 -1.36 45.85 14.18
N ARG A 32 -1.57 46.96 14.90
CA ARG A 32 -0.98 47.18 16.21
C ARG A 32 -1.70 46.26 17.20
N PHE A 33 -1.03 45.21 17.66
CA PHE A 33 -1.38 44.58 18.92
C PHE A 33 -0.40 45.08 19.97
N ASN A 34 -0.96 45.76 20.97
CA ASN A 34 -0.28 46.19 22.17
C ASN A 34 0.20 44.96 22.93
N ALA A 35 1.48 44.94 23.29
CA ALA A 35 2.00 44.08 24.33
C ALA A 35 1.58 44.68 25.68
N ALA A 36 0.63 44.05 26.34
CA ALA A 36 0.36 44.25 27.75
C ALA A 36 0.12 42.89 28.40
N GLU A 37 1.08 42.57 29.26
CA GLU A 37 0.98 41.81 30.50
C GLU A 37 0.35 40.41 30.52
N ALA A 38 1.17 39.49 31.03
CA ALA A 38 0.85 38.13 31.37
C ALA A 38 -0.22 38.06 32.45
N ASP A 39 -1.26 37.25 32.20
CA ASP A 39 -1.90 36.50 33.27
C ASP A 39 -2.25 35.10 32.75
N VAL A 40 -1.95 34.11 33.58
CA VAL A 40 -2.07 32.68 33.29
C VAL A 40 -3.53 32.31 33.47
N THR A 41 -4.25 32.10 32.37
CA THR A 41 -5.54 31.39 32.41
C THR A 41 -5.59 30.47 31.20
N GLU A 42 -5.63 29.17 31.49
CA GLU A 42 -5.66 28.09 30.51
C GLU A 42 -6.74 28.34 29.44
N PRO A 43 -6.43 28.14 28.15
CA PRO A 43 -7.44 28.29 27.11
C PRO A 43 -8.47 27.15 27.23
N PRO A 44 -9.78 27.46 27.06
CA PRO A 44 -10.84 26.45 27.13
C PRO A 44 -10.64 25.39 26.04
N GLU A 45 -10.82 24.13 26.43
CA GLU A 45 -10.72 22.96 25.57
C GLU A 45 -11.48 23.14 24.25
N SER A 46 -10.73 23.14 23.15
CA SER A 46 -11.24 23.40 21.83
C SER A 46 -12.22 22.31 21.36
N ILE A 47 -13.45 22.70 21.06
CA ILE A 47 -14.52 21.90 20.42
C ILE A 47 -14.07 21.32 19.04
N ALA A 48 -12.96 21.78 18.49
CA ALA A 48 -12.34 21.24 17.27
C ALA A 48 -11.88 19.77 17.40
N TYR A 49 -11.65 19.27 18.62
CA TYR A 49 -11.10 17.92 18.84
C TYR A 49 -12.13 16.78 18.83
N LEU A 50 -13.43 17.09 18.91
CA LEU A 50 -14.49 16.07 18.97
C LEU A 50 -14.84 15.50 17.58
N PHE A 51 -14.75 16.30 16.51
CA PHE A 51 -15.02 15.82 15.15
C PHE A 51 -13.85 15.01 14.55
N GLY A 52 -12.62 15.22 15.02
CA GLY A 52 -11.45 14.46 14.56
C GLY A 52 -11.48 13.00 15.03
N LYS A 53 -11.75 12.76 16.32
CA LYS A 53 -11.79 11.42 16.91
C LYS A 53 -12.94 10.56 16.39
N GLN A 54 -14.13 11.16 16.17
CA GLN A 54 -15.28 10.43 15.62
C GLN A 54 -15.03 9.98 14.18
N ARG A 55 -14.43 10.86 13.35
CA ARG A 55 -14.08 10.54 11.96
C ARG A 55 -13.00 9.46 11.88
N SER A 56 -11.99 9.49 12.75
CA SER A 56 -10.95 8.46 12.78
C SER A 56 -11.49 7.11 13.23
N ALA A 57 -12.39 7.06 14.21
CA ALA A 57 -13.02 5.82 14.67
C ALA A 57 -13.91 5.19 13.58
N ASN A 58 -14.73 6.00 12.90
CA ASN A 58 -15.56 5.53 11.79
C ASN A 58 -14.71 5.02 10.62
N ARG A 59 -13.66 5.77 10.25
CA ARG A 59 -12.71 5.33 9.21
C ARG A 59 -12.03 4.01 9.59
N ARG A 60 -11.54 3.87 10.82
CA ARG A 60 -10.96 2.61 11.32
C ARG A 60 -11.96 1.46 11.30
N ALA A 61 -13.21 1.68 11.71
CA ALA A 61 -14.25 0.66 11.66
C ALA A 61 -14.55 0.22 10.22
N LYS A 62 -14.54 1.15 9.26
CA LYS A 62 -14.66 0.81 7.83
C LYS A 62 -13.48 -0.04 7.35
N CYS A 63 -12.24 0.35 7.67
CA CYS A 63 -11.06 -0.44 7.33
C CYS A 63 -11.06 -1.83 7.97
N GLN A 64 -11.48 -1.94 9.24
CA GLN A 64 -11.64 -3.22 9.92
C GLN A 64 -12.66 -4.10 9.19
N LYS A 65 -13.82 -3.54 8.82
CA LYS A 65 -14.84 -4.28 8.07
C LYS A 65 -14.31 -4.79 6.73
N GLN A 66 -13.57 -3.96 5.98
CA GLN A 66 -12.93 -4.36 4.72
C GLN A 66 -11.92 -5.49 4.93
N PHE A 67 -11.07 -5.40 5.97
CA PHE A 67 -10.15 -6.46 6.35
C PHE A 67 -10.90 -7.78 6.66
N GLU A 68 -11.95 -7.72 7.47
CA GLU A 68 -12.72 -8.91 7.86
C GLU A 68 -13.35 -9.62 6.65
N GLU A 69 -14.02 -8.86 5.78
CA GLU A 69 -14.68 -9.37 4.57
C GLU A 69 -13.67 -10.06 3.62
N LEU A 70 -12.54 -9.41 3.36
CA LEU A 70 -11.51 -9.94 2.45
C LEU A 70 -10.78 -11.13 3.04
N ALA A 71 -10.43 -11.09 4.33
CA ALA A 71 -9.75 -12.20 5.00
C ALA A 71 -10.66 -13.45 5.06
N GLN A 72 -11.98 -13.28 5.23
CA GLN A 72 -12.93 -14.41 5.15
C GLN A 72 -12.99 -14.98 3.73
N LEU A 73 -13.11 -14.12 2.71
CA LEU A 73 -13.19 -14.55 1.32
C LEU A 73 -11.96 -15.37 0.90
N ILE A 74 -10.76 -14.86 1.19
CA ILE A 74 -9.50 -15.54 0.87
C ILE A 74 -9.39 -16.85 1.65
N GLY A 75 -9.75 -16.86 2.94
CA GLY A 75 -9.75 -18.08 3.76
C GLY A 75 -10.64 -19.19 3.19
N VAL A 76 -11.81 -18.85 2.66
CA VAL A 76 -12.70 -19.80 2.00
C VAL A 76 -12.09 -20.33 0.69
N MET A 77 -11.46 -19.46 -0.11
CA MET A 77 -10.81 -19.85 -1.36
C MET A 77 -9.64 -20.82 -1.13
N SER A 78 -8.80 -20.56 -0.14
CA SER A 78 -7.65 -21.41 0.18
C SER A 78 -8.05 -22.75 0.82
N ALA A 79 -9.23 -22.85 1.45
CA ALA A 79 -9.75 -24.11 1.98
C ALA A 79 -10.44 -25.01 0.92
N GLY A 80 -10.68 -24.47 -0.27
CA GLY A 80 -11.51 -25.08 -1.32
C GLY A 80 -10.82 -26.06 -2.26
N VAL A 81 -9.62 -26.56 -1.95
CA VAL A 81 -9.01 -27.68 -2.70
C VAL A 81 -9.43 -28.99 -2.01
N PRO A 82 -10.49 -29.68 -2.47
CA PRO A 82 -10.78 -31.02 -1.98
C PRO A 82 -9.58 -31.92 -2.33
N PRO A 83 -9.14 -32.83 -1.44
CA PRO A 83 -8.18 -33.85 -1.83
C PRO A 83 -8.81 -34.64 -2.98
N GLU A 84 -8.15 -34.56 -4.14
CA GLU A 84 -8.50 -35.39 -5.28
C GLU A 84 -8.39 -36.84 -4.82
N ASN A 85 -9.54 -37.53 -4.75
CA ASN A 85 -9.63 -38.93 -4.37
C ASN A 85 -8.88 -39.78 -5.39
N THR A 86 -7.57 -39.97 -5.21
CA THR A 86 -6.86 -41.12 -5.77
C THR A 86 -7.28 -42.34 -4.95
N ALA A 87 -8.41 -42.92 -5.34
CA ALA A 87 -8.72 -44.29 -5.00
C ALA A 87 -7.73 -45.18 -5.76
N ASP A 88 -6.66 -45.59 -5.08
CA ASP A 88 -5.98 -46.84 -5.44
C ASP A 88 -5.70 -47.65 -4.17
N ALA A 89 -5.96 -48.94 -4.30
CA ALA A 89 -6.10 -49.90 -3.21
C ALA A 89 -4.74 -50.46 -2.78
N GLY A 90 -4.54 -50.60 -1.47
CA GLY A 90 -3.42 -51.38 -0.94
C GLY A 90 -3.26 -51.21 0.56
N GLY A 91 -3.85 -52.11 1.33
CA GLY A 91 -3.85 -52.06 2.78
C GLY A 91 -2.48 -52.34 3.41
N ALA A 92 -2.21 -51.66 4.53
CA ALA A 92 -1.53 -52.19 5.71
C ALA A 92 -1.63 -51.17 6.87
N ASP A 93 -2.05 -51.66 8.03
CA ASP A 93 -2.01 -51.11 9.39
C ASP A 93 -1.86 -49.59 9.60
N VAL A 94 -3.01 -48.96 9.87
CA VAL A 94 -3.11 -47.57 10.35
C VAL A 94 -3.09 -47.55 11.87
N VAL A 95 -1.97 -47.12 12.45
CA VAL A 95 -1.94 -46.52 13.79
C VAL A 95 -2.83 -45.28 13.73
N SER A 96 -3.96 -45.32 14.45
CA SER A 96 -4.87 -44.17 14.57
C SER A 96 -4.14 -43.00 15.22
N LEU A 97 -3.77 -42.01 14.39
CA LEU A 97 -3.55 -40.65 14.87
C LEU A 97 -4.90 -40.08 15.36
N PRO A 98 -4.91 -39.31 16.46
CA PRO A 98 -6.14 -38.70 16.95
C PRO A 98 -6.71 -37.75 15.88
N PRO A 99 -8.05 -37.62 15.79
CA PRO A 99 -8.67 -36.67 14.90
C PRO A 99 -8.17 -35.27 15.24
N ALA A 100 -7.76 -34.50 14.23
CA ALA A 100 -7.47 -33.08 14.33
C ALA A 100 -8.76 -32.35 14.75
N SER A 101 -9.04 -32.36 16.04
CA SER A 101 -10.20 -31.75 16.65
C SER A 101 -9.98 -30.24 16.71
N ASN A 102 -10.78 -29.52 15.91
CA ASN A 102 -11.28 -28.18 16.20
C ASN A 102 -10.21 -27.17 16.63
N LEU A 103 -9.14 -26.99 15.84
CA LEU A 103 -8.46 -25.70 15.91
C LEU A 103 -9.47 -24.64 15.44
N PRO A 104 -9.64 -23.51 16.15
CA PRO A 104 -10.48 -22.43 15.68
C PRO A 104 -9.82 -21.80 14.44
N THR A 105 -10.07 -22.38 13.27
CA THR A 105 -9.53 -21.95 11.96
C THR A 105 -9.88 -20.49 11.68
N GLU A 106 -10.89 -19.94 12.36
CA GLU A 106 -11.30 -18.54 12.28
C GLU A 106 -10.25 -17.57 12.85
N LYS A 107 -9.37 -18.02 13.75
CA LYS A 107 -8.36 -17.16 14.41
C LYS A 107 -7.01 -17.13 13.67
N LEU A 108 -6.80 -18.04 12.71
CA LEU A 108 -5.54 -18.19 11.98
C LEU A 108 -5.71 -17.80 10.50
N PHE A 109 -4.64 -17.24 9.91
CA PHE A 109 -4.60 -16.84 8.51
C PHE A 109 -3.36 -17.42 7.83
N PRO A 110 -3.44 -17.99 6.62
CA PRO A 110 -2.29 -18.58 5.94
C PRO A 110 -1.21 -17.52 5.65
N THR A 111 0.04 -17.85 5.97
CA THR A 111 1.18 -16.92 5.84
C THR A 111 1.43 -16.52 4.38
N LEU A 112 1.25 -17.48 3.46
CA LEU A 112 1.44 -17.26 2.02
C LEU A 112 0.45 -16.25 1.42
N GLU A 113 -0.73 -16.11 2.05
CA GLU A 113 -1.81 -15.24 1.57
C GLU A 113 -1.70 -13.81 2.13
N VAL A 114 -0.79 -13.56 3.08
CA VAL A 114 -0.66 -12.25 3.75
C VAL A 114 -0.35 -11.13 2.75
N GLY A 115 0.56 -11.41 1.81
CA GLY A 115 0.92 -10.44 0.77
C GLY A 115 -0.22 -10.18 -0.21
N TYR A 116 -1.00 -11.20 -0.55
CA TYR A 116 -2.18 -11.05 -1.41
C TYR A 116 -3.25 -10.20 -0.71
N LEU A 117 -3.59 -10.52 0.54
CA LEU A 117 -4.54 -9.75 1.34
C LEU A 117 -4.15 -8.28 1.48
N ALA A 118 -2.88 -7.99 1.78
CA ALA A 118 -2.39 -6.62 1.91
C ALA A 118 -2.55 -5.81 0.61
N ARG A 119 -2.27 -6.42 -0.55
CA ARG A 119 -2.43 -5.78 -1.86
C ARG A 119 -3.90 -5.54 -2.22
N VAL A 120 -4.79 -6.51 -1.93
CA VAL A 120 -6.24 -6.35 -2.16
C VAL A 120 -6.82 -5.27 -1.23
N LEU A 121 -6.22 -5.04 -0.06
CA LEU A 121 -6.55 -3.89 0.81
C LEU A 121 -6.02 -2.54 0.31
N GLY A 122 -5.34 -2.54 -0.84
CA GLY A 122 -4.80 -1.35 -1.46
C GLY A 122 -3.44 -0.92 -0.92
N LEU A 123 -2.72 -1.77 -0.18
CA LEU A 123 -1.37 -1.47 0.27
C LEU A 123 -0.34 -1.91 -0.78
N ASN A 124 0.64 -1.06 -1.06
CA ASN A 124 1.76 -1.41 -1.93
C ASN A 124 2.88 -2.03 -1.09
N VAL A 125 2.87 -3.36 -0.95
CA VAL A 125 3.83 -4.10 -0.11
C VAL A 125 4.81 -4.94 -0.93
N SER A 126 6.11 -4.74 -0.71
CA SER A 126 7.19 -5.55 -1.25
C SER A 126 7.27 -6.93 -0.58
N LYS A 127 8.02 -7.87 -1.18
CA LYS A 127 8.22 -9.20 -0.57
C LYS A 127 8.90 -9.11 0.80
N GLU A 128 9.87 -8.21 0.95
CA GLU A 128 10.54 -7.95 2.22
C GLU A 128 9.57 -7.39 3.25
N GLN A 129 8.71 -6.43 2.87
CA GLN A 129 7.68 -5.88 3.76
C GLN A 129 6.66 -6.94 4.20
N VAL A 130 6.28 -7.86 3.31
CA VAL A 130 5.41 -8.99 3.66
C VAL A 130 6.09 -9.90 4.69
N ALA A 131 7.37 -10.21 4.50
CA ALA A 131 8.13 -10.99 5.48
C ALA A 131 8.20 -10.27 6.84
N SER A 132 8.43 -8.96 6.84
CA SER A 132 8.42 -8.17 8.08
C SER A 132 7.03 -8.15 8.74
N ILE A 133 5.93 -8.03 7.97
CA ILE A 133 4.57 -8.12 8.52
C ILE A 133 4.37 -9.45 9.23
N VAL A 134 4.75 -10.57 8.57
CA VAL A 134 4.65 -11.92 9.13
C VAL A 134 5.46 -12.03 10.42
N GLU A 135 6.72 -11.59 10.41
CA GLU A 135 7.58 -11.57 11.59
C GLU A 135 6.96 -10.74 12.74
N LEU A 136 6.30 -9.62 12.44
CA LEU A 136 5.66 -8.78 13.45
C LEU A 136 4.44 -9.47 14.11
N VAL A 137 3.72 -10.32 13.37
CA VAL A 137 2.47 -10.94 13.84
C VAL A 137 2.61 -12.39 14.29
N GLU A 138 3.68 -13.09 13.91
CA GLU A 138 3.96 -14.45 14.36
C GLU A 138 4.23 -14.49 15.88
N ASP A 139 3.90 -15.61 16.50
CA ASP A 139 4.28 -15.87 17.89
C ASP A 139 5.71 -16.45 17.95
N ASP A 140 6.31 -16.60 19.13
CA ASP A 140 7.65 -17.23 19.28
C ASP A 140 7.66 -18.75 19.00
N ILE A 141 6.56 -19.26 18.46
CA ILE A 141 6.38 -20.66 18.09
C ILE A 141 6.87 -20.82 16.65
N PRO A 142 7.60 -21.90 16.30
CA PRO A 142 8.05 -22.14 14.93
C PRO A 142 6.90 -21.97 13.92
N SER A 143 7.16 -21.21 12.85
CA SER A 143 6.18 -20.80 11.85
C SER A 143 5.36 -22.00 11.36
N ALA A 144 4.12 -22.11 11.84
CA ALA A 144 3.22 -23.19 11.48
C ALA A 144 2.63 -23.03 10.06
N GLY A 145 3.10 -22.03 9.31
CA GLY A 145 2.49 -21.59 8.05
C GLY A 145 1.26 -20.71 8.26
N PHE A 146 0.94 -20.33 9.51
CA PHE A 146 -0.22 -19.50 9.85
C PHE A 146 0.15 -18.36 10.80
N VAL A 147 -0.51 -17.22 10.63
CA VAL A 147 -0.42 -16.04 11.50
C VAL A 147 -1.73 -15.79 12.23
N ASN A 148 -1.66 -15.12 13.39
CA ASN A 148 -2.86 -14.73 14.11
C ASN A 148 -3.62 -13.64 13.34
N ARG A 149 -4.87 -13.93 12.96
CA ARG A 149 -5.70 -13.05 12.13
C ARG A 149 -5.99 -11.70 12.79
N GLN A 150 -6.11 -11.67 14.12
CA GLN A 150 -6.37 -10.42 14.85
C GLN A 150 -5.13 -9.53 14.89
N LYS A 151 -3.93 -10.10 15.14
CA LYS A 151 -2.66 -9.36 15.05
C LYS A 151 -2.43 -8.79 13.65
N LEU A 152 -2.70 -9.61 12.62
CA LEU A 152 -2.62 -9.19 11.23
C LEU A 152 -3.58 -8.04 10.92
N GLY A 153 -4.82 -8.12 11.40
CA GLY A 153 -5.80 -7.05 11.28
C GLY A 153 -5.32 -5.73 11.88
N LEU A 154 -4.74 -5.76 13.09
CA LEU A 154 -4.18 -4.55 13.72
C LEU A 154 -3.11 -3.88 12.84
N VAL A 155 -2.16 -4.67 12.32
CA VAL A 155 -1.06 -4.15 11.49
C VAL A 155 -1.58 -3.59 10.17
N LEU A 156 -2.41 -4.34 9.44
CA LEU A 156 -2.90 -3.93 8.12
C LEU A 156 -3.89 -2.76 8.20
N VAL A 157 -4.80 -2.76 9.19
CA VAL A 157 -5.74 -1.64 9.37
C VAL A 157 -5.01 -0.37 9.78
N ASP A 158 -3.97 -0.47 10.62
CA ASP A 158 -3.15 0.69 10.94
C ASP A 158 -2.41 1.22 9.70
N ALA A 159 -1.84 0.31 8.89
CA ALA A 159 -1.18 0.65 7.64
C ALA A 159 -2.13 1.33 6.63
N MET A 160 -3.38 0.89 6.51
CA MET A 160 -4.40 1.55 5.68
C MET A 160 -4.77 2.96 6.18
N MET A 161 -4.65 3.18 7.49
CA MET A 161 -5.00 4.46 8.12
C MET A 161 -3.86 5.47 8.02
N THR A 162 -2.62 5.01 8.22
CA THR A 162 -1.41 5.82 8.36
C THR A 162 -0.54 5.85 7.11
N GLY A 163 -0.63 4.82 6.28
CA GLY A 163 0.26 4.61 5.15
C GLY A 163 1.61 3.98 5.48
N THR A 164 1.81 3.55 6.72
CA THR A 164 3.09 3.02 7.20
C THR A 164 2.89 1.72 7.93
N LEU A 165 3.67 0.70 7.57
CA LEU A 165 3.78 -0.55 8.32
C LEU A 165 4.67 -0.32 9.55
N GLY A 166 4.26 -0.84 10.71
CA GLY A 166 5.08 -0.82 11.92
C GLY A 166 5.26 0.55 12.58
N GLY A 167 4.37 1.51 12.31
CA GLY A 167 4.46 2.86 12.86
C GLY A 167 4.22 2.96 14.38
N PRO A 168 4.50 4.11 15.01
CA PRO A 168 4.30 4.35 16.44
C PRO A 168 2.84 4.24 16.88
N THR A 169 1.91 4.31 15.93
CA THR A 169 0.47 4.08 16.11
C THR A 169 0.12 2.68 16.59
N LEU A 170 1.03 1.71 16.42
CA LEU A 170 0.88 0.34 16.91
C LEU A 170 1.32 0.15 18.37
N LEU A 171 2.08 1.09 18.95
CA LEU A 171 2.58 0.99 20.33
C LEU A 171 1.48 0.74 21.39
N PRO A 172 0.28 1.36 21.31
CA PRO A 172 -0.81 1.09 22.24
C PRO A 172 -1.32 -0.37 22.22
N PHE A 173 -1.02 -1.11 21.16
CA PHE A 173 -1.41 -2.52 20.99
C PHE A 173 -0.26 -3.49 21.31
N SER A 174 0.84 -3.02 21.90
CA SER A 174 1.96 -3.86 22.29
C SER A 174 1.85 -4.38 23.74
N THR A 175 2.43 -5.56 23.99
CA THR A 175 2.38 -6.27 25.29
C THR A 175 3.03 -5.52 26.46
N GLU A 176 3.87 -4.51 26.20
CA GLU A 176 4.52 -3.68 27.24
C GLU A 176 3.54 -2.93 28.14
N SER A 177 2.27 -2.80 27.72
CA SER A 177 1.22 -2.15 28.51
C SER A 177 0.60 -3.06 29.58
N ARG A 178 0.86 -4.39 29.60
CA ARG A 178 0.37 -5.32 30.64
C ARG A 178 1.50 -5.81 31.55
N ALA A 179 1.77 -5.03 32.59
CA ALA A 179 2.29 -5.57 33.85
C ALA A 179 1.14 -6.24 34.63
N SER A 180 0.62 -7.40 34.21
CA SER A 180 -0.25 -8.22 35.08
C SER A 180 -0.49 -9.65 34.55
N THR A 181 0.00 -10.58 35.36
CA THR A 181 -0.24 -12.03 35.40
C THR A 181 -1.72 -12.37 35.63
N ALA A 182 -2.49 -12.62 34.58
CA ALA A 182 -3.79 -13.27 34.68
C ALA A 182 -3.91 -14.37 33.61
N PRO A 183 -4.58 -15.49 33.90
CA PRO A 183 -4.69 -16.62 32.99
C PRO A 183 -5.50 -16.23 31.75
N ILE A 184 -4.98 -16.66 30.60
CA ILE A 184 -5.48 -16.42 29.25
C ILE A 184 -6.91 -16.97 29.15
N SER A 185 -7.89 -16.07 29.09
CA SER A 185 -9.26 -16.39 28.68
C SER A 185 -9.34 -16.28 27.15
N ASP A 186 -10.21 -17.06 26.51
CA ASP A 186 -10.37 -17.07 25.04
C ASP A 186 -10.80 -15.71 24.44
N ASP A 187 -11.25 -14.78 25.28
CA ASP A 187 -11.66 -13.41 24.95
C ASP A 187 -10.60 -12.34 25.28
N ASP A 188 -9.37 -12.75 25.65
CA ASP A 188 -8.31 -11.78 25.97
C ASP A 188 -7.94 -10.92 24.76
N PRO A 189 -7.73 -9.59 24.96
CA PRO A 189 -7.32 -8.70 23.89
C PRO A 189 -5.96 -9.14 23.34
N VAL A 190 -5.88 -9.25 22.02
CA VAL A 190 -4.67 -9.66 21.30
C VAL A 190 -3.71 -8.48 21.18
N PHE A 191 -2.44 -8.71 21.56
CA PHE A 191 -1.37 -7.71 21.54
C PHE A 191 -0.18 -8.16 20.67
N LEU A 192 0.50 -7.19 20.07
CA LEU A 192 1.77 -7.39 19.35
C LEU A 192 2.94 -7.50 20.33
N SER A 193 4.02 -8.18 19.93
CA SER A 193 5.26 -8.19 20.71
C SER A 193 5.90 -6.80 20.69
N ALA A 194 6.10 -6.22 21.87
CA ALA A 194 6.73 -4.91 21.99
C ALA A 194 8.19 -4.91 21.54
N GLU A 195 8.92 -6.01 21.76
CA GLU A 195 10.31 -6.17 21.32
C GLU A 195 10.39 -6.15 19.79
N ARG A 196 9.52 -6.93 19.13
CA ARG A 196 9.47 -6.97 17.66
C ARG A 196 9.03 -5.64 17.07
N LEU A 197 8.07 -4.96 17.70
CA LEU A 197 7.64 -3.64 17.24
C LEU A 197 8.73 -2.58 17.40
N LYS A 198 9.60 -2.69 18.42
CA LYS A 198 10.76 -1.79 18.60
C LYS A 198 11.87 -2.06 17.58
N SER A 199 12.10 -3.31 17.21
CA SER A 199 13.08 -3.66 16.17
C SER A 199 12.56 -3.42 14.75
N PHE A 200 11.25 -3.30 14.58
CA PHE A 200 10.62 -3.06 13.29
C PHE A 200 10.89 -1.65 12.80
N ALA A 201 11.58 -1.52 11.65
CA ALA A 201 11.76 -0.24 10.98
C ALA A 201 10.47 0.15 10.23
N PRO A 202 9.81 1.27 10.56
CA PRO A 202 8.59 1.66 9.86
C PRO A 202 8.85 1.86 8.38
N SER A 203 7.98 1.32 7.53
CA SER A 203 8.10 1.41 6.08
C SER A 203 6.82 1.91 5.43
N VAL A 204 6.94 2.80 4.45
CA VAL A 204 5.80 3.34 3.70
C VAL A 204 5.22 2.24 2.81
N CYS A 205 3.89 2.12 2.81
CA CYS A 205 3.14 1.15 1.99
C CYS A 205 1.93 1.79 1.31
N VAL A 206 1.94 3.12 1.16
CA VAL A 206 0.89 3.88 0.46
C VAL A 206 1.01 3.66 -1.03
N ARG A 207 -0.13 3.64 -1.72
CA ARG A 207 -0.17 3.77 -3.18
C ARG A 207 0.42 5.11 -3.60
N GLU A 208 1.14 5.10 -4.71
CA GLU A 208 1.66 6.33 -5.28
C GLU A 208 0.53 7.25 -5.74
N GLU A 209 0.71 8.56 -5.54
CA GLU A 209 -0.28 9.55 -5.97
C GLU A 209 -0.37 9.57 -7.51
N LYS A 210 -1.56 9.88 -8.05
CA LYS A 210 -1.80 10.09 -9.50
C LYS A 210 -0.68 10.90 -10.16
N ALA A 211 -0.22 11.96 -9.51
CA ALA A 211 0.83 12.82 -10.02
C ALA A 211 2.20 12.13 -10.13
N THR A 212 2.55 11.28 -9.16
CA THR A 212 3.79 10.50 -9.16
C THR A 212 3.76 9.44 -10.25
N LEU A 213 2.67 8.67 -10.32
CA LEU A 213 2.47 7.64 -11.34
C LEU A 213 2.50 8.23 -12.75
N LEU A 214 1.80 9.35 -12.97
CA LEU A 214 1.79 10.05 -14.26
C LEU A 214 3.20 10.47 -14.67
N ARG A 215 3.98 11.03 -13.73
CA ARG A 215 5.36 11.44 -14.01
C ARG A 215 6.24 10.25 -14.37
N ALA A 216 6.04 9.09 -13.76
CA ALA A 216 6.78 7.87 -14.09
C ALA A 216 6.48 7.41 -15.53
N PHE A 217 5.21 7.37 -15.93
CA PHE A 217 4.84 7.04 -17.32
C PHE A 217 5.33 8.07 -18.34
N GLU A 218 5.27 9.36 -18.02
CA GLU A 218 5.82 10.43 -18.87
C GLU A 218 7.35 10.35 -19.00
N ALA A 219 8.06 9.76 -18.04
CA ALA A 219 9.49 9.51 -18.15
C ALA A 219 9.81 8.37 -19.14
N ILE A 220 8.91 7.40 -19.30
CA ILE A 220 9.01 6.32 -20.29
C ILE A 220 8.63 6.86 -21.69
N ASP A 221 7.57 7.67 -21.77
CA ASP A 221 7.10 8.35 -22.99
C ASP A 221 7.97 9.57 -23.32
N THR A 222 9.22 9.33 -23.72
CA THR A 222 10.19 10.38 -24.07
C THR A 222 9.69 11.35 -25.16
N GLU A 223 8.79 10.88 -26.03
CA GLU A 223 8.18 11.68 -27.11
C GLU A 223 6.92 12.45 -26.67
N LYS A 224 6.42 12.21 -25.44
CA LYS A 224 5.20 12.81 -24.88
C LYS A 224 3.97 12.62 -25.77
N LYS A 225 3.84 11.42 -26.34
CA LYS A 225 2.71 11.00 -27.18
C LYS A 225 1.40 10.89 -26.42
N GLY A 226 1.45 10.63 -25.11
CA GLY A 226 0.28 10.34 -24.28
C GLY A 226 -0.12 8.86 -24.28
N TYR A 227 0.69 7.99 -24.90
CA TYR A 227 0.52 6.54 -24.90
C TYR A 227 1.87 5.85 -24.95
N LEU A 228 1.91 4.60 -24.50
CA LEU A 228 3.08 3.72 -24.63
C LEU A 228 2.86 2.66 -25.71
N GLU A 229 3.93 2.36 -26.43
CA GLU A 229 4.04 1.19 -27.28
C GLU A 229 4.62 0.01 -26.49
N GLU A 230 4.30 -1.21 -26.92
CA GLU A 230 4.69 -2.45 -26.22
C GLU A 230 6.20 -2.53 -25.95
N VAL A 231 7.01 -2.14 -26.94
CA VAL A 231 8.47 -2.16 -26.85
C VAL A 231 8.97 -1.22 -25.75
N GLN A 232 8.35 -0.05 -25.60
CA GLN A 232 8.73 0.93 -24.59
C GLN A 232 8.39 0.43 -23.19
N LEU A 233 7.19 -0.14 -23.01
CA LEU A 233 6.78 -0.72 -21.75
C LEU A 233 7.68 -1.90 -21.35
N ARG A 234 7.94 -2.82 -22.28
CA ARG A 234 8.82 -3.99 -22.04
C ARG A 234 10.22 -3.58 -21.62
N SER A 235 10.80 -2.58 -22.28
CA SER A 235 12.12 -2.07 -21.89
C SER A 235 12.09 -1.50 -20.47
N ALA A 236 11.13 -0.60 -20.20
CA ALA A 236 11.03 0.07 -18.90
C ALA A 236 10.83 -0.92 -17.74
N MET A 237 10.03 -1.97 -17.94
CA MET A 237 9.73 -2.95 -16.90
C MET A 237 10.86 -3.97 -16.66
N LYS A 238 11.72 -4.17 -17.65
CA LYS A 238 12.89 -5.04 -17.51
C LYS A 238 14.06 -4.34 -16.83
N ASP A 239 14.17 -3.02 -17.01
CA ASP A 239 15.29 -2.22 -16.52
C ASP A 239 15.10 -1.70 -15.07
N GLY A 240 13.99 -2.04 -14.41
CA GLY A 240 13.69 -1.66 -13.02
C GLY A 240 14.50 -2.43 -11.96
N GLU A 241 14.59 -1.88 -10.73
CA GLU A 241 15.31 -2.52 -9.60
C GLU A 241 14.76 -3.91 -9.25
N GLU A 242 13.44 -4.09 -9.34
CA GLU A 242 12.77 -5.39 -9.37
C GLU A 242 12.12 -5.57 -10.75
N GLY A 243 12.94 -5.93 -11.76
CA GLY A 243 12.44 -6.16 -13.11
C GLY A 243 11.35 -7.23 -13.13
N LEU A 244 10.27 -6.97 -13.88
CA LEU A 244 9.17 -7.92 -14.05
C LEU A 244 9.59 -9.07 -14.97
N SER A 245 9.04 -10.27 -14.72
CA SER A 245 9.17 -11.39 -15.64
C SER A 245 8.47 -11.09 -16.97
N PRO A 246 8.89 -11.69 -18.10
CA PRO A 246 8.27 -11.43 -19.39
C PRO A 246 6.77 -11.74 -19.40
N GLU A 247 6.34 -12.75 -18.65
CA GLU A 247 4.94 -13.14 -18.49
C GLU A 247 4.15 -12.06 -17.73
N GLU A 248 4.68 -11.53 -16.62
CA GLU A 248 4.03 -10.42 -15.89
C GLU A 248 3.92 -9.15 -16.74
N VAL A 249 4.91 -8.88 -17.60
CA VAL A 249 4.87 -7.76 -18.54
C VAL A 249 3.81 -7.97 -19.63
N ASP A 250 3.63 -9.21 -20.10
CA ASP A 250 2.58 -9.57 -21.07
C ASP A 250 1.19 -9.35 -20.47
N ASP A 251 0.98 -9.83 -19.25
CA ASP A 251 -0.27 -9.65 -18.52
C ASP A 251 -0.57 -8.16 -18.28
N MET A 252 0.45 -7.40 -17.89
CA MET A 252 0.30 -5.95 -17.71
C MET A 252 -0.01 -5.23 -19.02
N TRP A 253 0.66 -5.61 -20.13
CA TRP A 253 0.37 -5.06 -21.45
C TRP A 253 -1.07 -5.37 -21.86
N LEU A 254 -1.53 -6.60 -21.69
CA LEU A 254 -2.90 -7.00 -22.00
C LEU A 254 -3.94 -6.20 -21.18
N ALA A 255 -3.63 -5.88 -19.93
CA ALA A 255 -4.50 -5.08 -19.09
C ALA A 255 -4.52 -3.58 -19.49
N MET A 256 -3.41 -3.06 -19.99
CA MET A 256 -3.25 -1.64 -20.33
C MET A 256 -3.59 -1.30 -21.79
N CYS A 257 -3.44 -2.25 -22.70
CA CYS A 257 -3.54 -2.03 -24.13
C CYS A 257 -4.99 -1.92 -24.58
N ASP A 258 -5.29 -0.87 -25.34
CA ASP A 258 -6.55 -0.76 -26.05
C ASP A 258 -6.56 -1.71 -27.26
N PRO A 259 -7.49 -2.68 -27.34
CA PRO A 259 -7.55 -3.66 -28.42
C PRO A 259 -7.80 -3.02 -29.80
N GLU A 260 -8.36 -1.81 -29.89
CA GLU A 260 -8.62 -1.15 -31.16
C GLU A 260 -7.38 -0.45 -31.73
N THR A 261 -6.63 0.24 -30.85
CA THR A 261 -5.48 1.06 -31.27
C THR A 261 -4.12 0.41 -31.05
N ASN A 262 -4.09 -0.71 -30.32
CA ASN A 262 -2.89 -1.42 -29.88
C ASN A 262 -1.89 -0.50 -29.16
N ARG A 263 -2.42 0.39 -28.31
CA ARG A 263 -1.66 1.41 -27.56
C ARG A 263 -2.14 1.44 -26.12
N ALA A 264 -1.22 1.73 -25.20
CA ALA A 264 -1.54 1.88 -23.79
C ALA A 264 -1.63 3.36 -23.40
N TYR A 265 -2.85 3.89 -23.26
CA TYR A 265 -3.09 5.27 -22.82
C TYR A 265 -2.93 5.39 -21.29
N TYR A 266 -1.71 5.72 -20.86
CA TYR A 266 -1.35 5.69 -19.44
C TYR A 266 -2.11 6.67 -18.55
N ARG A 267 -2.75 7.72 -19.09
CA ARG A 267 -3.53 8.67 -18.28
C ARG A 267 -4.73 8.01 -17.61
N ASP A 268 -5.43 7.15 -18.35
CA ASP A 268 -6.59 6.44 -17.87
C ASP A 268 -6.14 5.34 -16.89
N PHE A 269 -5.05 4.67 -17.22
CA PHE A 269 -4.48 3.63 -16.35
C PHE A 269 -3.97 4.19 -15.01
N VAL A 270 -3.31 5.35 -15.02
CA VAL A 270 -2.86 6.04 -13.80
C VAL A 270 -4.05 6.45 -12.92
N GLU A 271 -5.19 6.79 -13.51
CA GLU A 271 -6.41 7.06 -12.75
C GLU A 271 -6.91 5.81 -12.04
N ILE A 272 -6.89 4.66 -12.71
CA ILE A 272 -7.24 3.36 -12.12
C ILE A 272 -6.26 3.02 -10.97
N LEU A 273 -4.94 3.04 -11.24
CA LEU A 273 -3.91 2.71 -10.24
C LEU A 273 -3.97 3.61 -9.00
N ALA A 274 -4.33 4.88 -9.16
CA ALA A 274 -4.42 5.83 -8.06
C ALA A 274 -5.77 5.79 -7.32
N SER A 275 -6.83 5.20 -7.89
CA SER A 275 -8.19 5.22 -7.33
C SER A 275 -8.69 3.87 -6.82
N GLU A 276 -8.16 2.76 -7.32
CA GLU A 276 -8.37 1.41 -6.80
C GLU A 276 -7.63 1.19 -5.47
#